data_AF-M2YVK4-F1
#
_entry.id   AF-M2YVK4-F1
#
_cell.length_a   1.000
_cell.length_b   1.000
_cell.length_c   1.000
_cell.angle_alpha   90.00
_cell.angle_beta   90.00
_cell.angle_gamma   90.00
#
_symmetry.space_group_name_H-M   'P 1'
#
loop_
_entity.id
_entity.type
_entity.pdbx_description
1 polymer ?
#
loop_
_entity_poly.entity_id
_entity_poly.type
_entity_poly.pdbx_seq_one_letter_code
_entity_poly.pdbx_strand_id
1 'polypeptide(L)'
;MRLLAATGGPAGDFAAEVLAGRRQPHELLAHGPVLDEFVEEARGWWKLLDALPAEERERLAAGAWSSLERQVGEMATLDADTAVADLEELATRAQAPPAPSRRPRPRDDEDEDWADRSYLEPL
;
A
#
# COMPACT_ATOMS: atom_id res chain seq x y z
N MET A 1 1.18 16.63 -7.91
CA MET A 1 2.33 16.08 -8.68
C MET A 1 3.50 15.67 -7.81
N ARG A 2 3.95 16.46 -6.82
CA ARG A 2 5.03 16.02 -5.88
C ARG A 2 4.70 14.72 -5.15
N LEU A 3 3.49 14.63 -4.58
CA LEU A 3 3.01 13.42 -3.92
C LEU A 3 3.05 12.19 -4.82
N LEU A 4 2.59 12.34 -6.07
CA LEU A 4 2.60 11.26 -7.05
C LEU A 4 4.03 10.89 -7.46
N ALA A 5 4.93 11.87 -7.62
CA ALA A 5 6.33 11.59 -7.94
C ALA A 5 7.05 10.77 -6.84
N ALA A 6 6.62 10.90 -5.58
CA ALA A 6 7.17 10.15 -4.46
C ALA A 6 6.76 8.66 -4.44
N THR A 7 5.74 8.25 -5.21
CA THR A 7 5.29 6.84 -5.23
C THR A 7 6.20 5.94 -6.05
N GLY A 8 7.01 6.51 -6.95
CA GLY A 8 7.71 5.74 -7.99
C GLY A 8 6.74 5.07 -8.98
N GLY A 9 7.26 4.17 -9.80
CA GLY A 9 6.49 3.49 -10.85
C GLY A 9 6.08 4.42 -12.01
N PRO A 10 5.35 3.90 -13.02
CA PRO A 10 4.89 4.67 -14.17
C PRO A 10 4.19 5.99 -13.83
N ALA A 11 3.29 6.01 -12.84
CA ALA A 11 2.64 7.23 -12.39
C ALA A 11 3.58 8.23 -11.71
N GLY A 12 4.54 7.75 -10.91
CA GLY A 12 5.56 8.58 -10.29
C GLY A 12 6.55 9.17 -11.30
N ASP A 13 6.98 8.37 -12.27
CA ASP A 13 7.87 8.80 -13.36
C ASP A 13 7.21 9.88 -14.21
N PHE A 14 5.94 9.68 -14.59
CA PHE A 14 5.15 10.71 -15.28
C PHE A 14 5.08 11.99 -14.44
N ALA A 15 4.85 11.87 -13.12
CA ALA A 15 4.76 13.02 -12.26
C ALA A 15 6.08 13.79 -12.13
N ALA A 16 7.22 13.10 -12.15
CA ALA A 16 8.54 13.70 -12.22
C ALA A 16 8.75 14.47 -13.54
N GLU A 17 8.26 13.95 -14.67
CA GLU A 17 8.32 14.66 -15.96
C GLU A 17 7.47 15.94 -15.98
N VAL A 18 6.29 15.92 -15.35
CA VAL A 18 5.45 17.10 -15.19
C VAL A 18 6.12 18.15 -14.30
N LEU A 19 6.73 17.73 -13.19
CA LEU A 19 7.49 18.64 -12.31
C LEU A 19 8.72 19.24 -13.02
N ALA A 20 9.33 18.49 -13.93
CA ALA A 20 10.42 18.97 -14.77
C ALA A 20 9.96 19.81 -15.98
N GLY A 21 8.66 20.07 -16.13
CA GLY A 21 8.09 20.88 -17.22
C GLY A 21 8.10 20.21 -18.59
N ARG A 22 8.36 18.90 -18.67
CA ARG A 22 8.40 18.14 -19.92
C ARG A 22 7.03 17.62 -20.36
N ARG A 23 6.05 17.63 -19.45
CA ARG A 23 4.67 17.19 -19.66
C ARG A 23 3.68 18.07 -18.92
N GLN A 24 2.41 17.95 -19.27
CA GLN A 24 1.27 18.60 -18.63
C GLN A 24 0.47 17.60 -17.79
N PRO A 25 -0.08 18.01 -16.62
CA PRO A 25 -0.83 17.10 -15.74
C PRO A 25 -2.02 16.39 -16.42
N HIS A 26 -2.68 17.04 -17.36
CA HIS A 26 -3.86 16.47 -18.04
C HIS A 26 -3.52 15.33 -19.01
N GLU A 27 -2.23 15.11 -19.31
CA GLU A 27 -1.76 14.00 -20.16
C GLU A 27 -1.65 12.67 -19.40
N LEU A 28 -1.89 12.67 -18.07
CA LEU A 28 -1.67 11.50 -17.20
C LEU A 28 -2.40 10.25 -17.72
N LEU A 29 -3.70 10.38 -18.02
CA LEU A 29 -4.52 9.24 -18.47
C LEU A 29 -4.30 8.88 -19.95
N ALA A 30 -3.58 9.72 -20.70
CA ALA A 30 -3.16 9.44 -22.07
C ALA A 30 -1.75 8.83 -22.13
N HIS A 31 -1.04 8.77 -20.99
CA HIS A 31 0.29 8.18 -20.93
C HIS A 31 0.18 6.66 -20.82
N GLY A 32 0.52 5.94 -21.90
CA GLY A 32 0.38 4.49 -22.02
C GLY A 32 0.87 3.70 -20.79
N PRO A 33 2.10 3.91 -20.30
CA PRO A 33 2.60 3.21 -19.11
C PRO A 33 1.74 3.39 -17.85
N VAL A 34 1.18 4.59 -17.65
CA VAL A 34 0.29 4.88 -16.52
C VAL A 34 -1.06 4.19 -16.71
N LEU A 35 -1.59 4.19 -17.93
CA LEU A 35 -2.83 3.49 -18.23
C LEU A 35 -2.69 1.98 -18.04
N ASP A 36 -1.57 1.40 -18.47
CA ASP A 36 -1.29 -0.03 -18.33
C ASP A 36 -1.18 -0.43 -16.85
N GLU A 37 -0.51 0.39 -16.03
CA GLU A 37 -0.46 0.21 -14.57
C GLU A 37 -1.86 0.21 -13.95
N PHE A 38 -2.68 1.22 -14.27
CA PHE A 38 -4.06 1.29 -13.76
C PHE A 38 -4.92 0.08 -14.19
N VAL A 39 -4.76 -0.39 -15.42
CA VAL A 39 -5.51 -1.55 -15.92
C VAL A 39 -5.09 -2.82 -15.19
N GLU A 40 -3.80 -3.04 -14.95
CA GLU A 40 -3.31 -4.21 -14.22
C GLU A 40 -3.74 -4.18 -12.74
N GLU A 41 -3.65 -3.03 -12.07
CA GLU A 41 -4.18 -2.89 -10.71
C GLU A 41 -5.69 -3.14 -10.66
N ALA A 42 -6.47 -2.54 -11.57
CA ALA A 42 -7.91 -2.74 -11.64
C ALA A 42 -8.28 -4.20 -11.86
N ARG A 43 -7.52 -4.94 -12.69
CA ARG A 43 -7.69 -6.39 -12.87
C ARG A 43 -7.42 -7.14 -11.57
N GLY A 44 -6.40 -6.75 -10.81
CA GLY A 44 -6.11 -7.31 -9.48
C GLY A 44 -7.28 -7.13 -8.52
N TRP A 45 -7.78 -5.90 -8.41
CA TRP A 45 -8.94 -5.57 -7.56
C TRP A 45 -10.20 -6.32 -8.00
N TRP A 46 -10.46 -6.41 -9.30
CA TRP A 46 -11.63 -7.13 -9.82
C TRP A 46 -11.61 -8.60 -9.43
N LYS A 47 -10.46 -9.28 -9.51
CA LYS A 47 -10.32 -10.68 -9.08
C LYS A 47 -10.64 -10.86 -7.59
N LEU A 48 -10.19 -9.92 -6.75
CA LEU A 48 -10.47 -9.95 -5.32
C LEU A 48 -11.96 -9.75 -5.04
N LEU A 49 -12.59 -8.78 -5.71
CA LEU A 49 -14.02 -8.50 -5.56
C LEU A 49 -14.88 -9.66 -6.06
N ASP A 50 -14.50 -10.30 -7.16
CA ASP A 50 -15.27 -11.42 -7.73
C ASP A 50 -15.20 -12.69 -6.87
N ALA A 51 -14.13 -12.84 -6.08
CA ALA A 51 -14.00 -13.92 -5.10
C ALA A 51 -14.91 -13.74 -3.86
N LEU A 52 -15.52 -12.55 -3.66
CA LEU A 52 -16.37 -12.29 -2.50
C LEU A 52 -17.79 -12.85 -2.68
N PRO A 53 -18.43 -13.31 -1.58
CA PRO A 53 -19.86 -13.62 -1.57
C PRO A 53 -20.72 -12.45 -2.07
N ALA A 54 -21.87 -12.76 -2.68
CA ALA A 54 -22.79 -11.73 -3.20
C ALA A 54 -23.23 -10.72 -2.11
N GLU A 55 -23.52 -11.20 -0.91
CA GLU A 55 -23.90 -10.35 0.24
C GLU A 55 -22.78 -9.40 0.68
N GLU A 56 -21.52 -9.81 0.54
CA GLU A 56 -20.36 -8.96 0.82
C GLU A 56 -20.16 -7.91 -0.27
N ARG A 57 -20.33 -8.28 -1.54
CA ARG A 57 -20.31 -7.34 -2.66
C ARG A 57 -21.40 -6.29 -2.55
N GLU A 58 -22.62 -6.67 -2.19
CA GLU A 58 -23.74 -5.75 -1.99
C GLU A 58 -23.48 -4.77 -0.84
N ARG A 59 -22.95 -5.26 0.30
CA ARG A 59 -22.56 -4.41 1.41
C ARG A 59 -21.47 -3.41 1.02
N LEU A 60 -20.45 -3.84 0.29
CA LEU A 60 -19.40 -2.95 -0.22
C LEU A 60 -19.97 -1.91 -1.18
N ALA A 61 -20.83 -2.32 -2.10
CA ALA A 61 -21.46 -1.41 -3.07
C ALA A 61 -22.30 -0.32 -2.38
N ALA A 62 -23.04 -0.68 -1.32
CA ALA A 62 -23.88 0.26 -0.58
C ALA A 62 -23.07 1.40 0.09
N GLY A 63 -21.81 1.14 0.49
CA GLY A 63 -20.93 2.12 1.10
C GLY A 63 -19.91 2.77 0.15
N ALA A 64 -19.81 2.30 -1.09
CA ALA A 64 -18.74 2.70 -2.00
C ALA A 64 -18.76 4.21 -2.31
N TRP A 65 -19.94 4.76 -2.58
CA TRP A 65 -20.08 6.17 -2.97
C TRP A 65 -19.73 7.13 -1.82
N SER A 66 -20.28 6.90 -0.62
CA SER A 66 -19.98 7.73 0.55
C SER A 66 -18.52 7.62 0.97
N SER A 67 -17.92 6.43 0.85
CA SER A 67 -16.49 6.25 1.09
C SER A 67 -15.64 7.02 0.08
N LEU A 68 -16.02 7.03 -1.20
CA LEU A 68 -15.34 7.80 -2.23
C LEU A 68 -15.45 9.30 -1.98
N GLU A 69 -16.64 9.81 -1.68
CA GLU A 69 -16.85 11.24 -1.36
C GLU A 69 -15.97 11.67 -0.17
N ARG A 70 -15.94 10.87 0.89
CA ARG A 70 -15.08 11.14 2.06
C ARG A 70 -13.60 11.19 1.67
N GLN A 71 -13.12 10.21 0.91
CA GLN A 71 -11.72 10.16 0.48
C GLN A 71 -11.33 11.35 -0.42
N VAL A 72 -12.22 11.74 -1.35
CA VAL A 72 -12.02 12.93 -2.18
C VAL A 72 -11.96 14.20 -1.31
N GLY A 73 -12.84 14.31 -0.32
CA GLY A 73 -12.81 15.41 0.64
C GLY A 73 -11.52 15.46 1.46
N GLU A 74 -11.06 14.32 1.97
CA GLU A 74 -9.79 14.20 2.70
C GLU A 74 -8.60 14.63 1.83
N MET A 75 -8.52 14.12 0.60
CA MET A 75 -7.48 14.49 -0.36
C MET A 75 -7.50 15.98 -0.74
N ALA A 76 -8.67 16.61 -0.79
CA ALA A 76 -8.77 18.04 -1.09
C ALA A 76 -8.15 18.91 0.02
N THR A 77 -8.11 18.40 1.26
CA THR A 77 -7.52 19.08 2.41
C THR A 77 -6.11 18.61 2.76
N LEU A 78 -5.57 17.64 2.01
CA LEU A 78 -4.27 17.04 2.28
C LEU A 78 -3.14 18.03 1.98
N ASP A 79 -2.27 18.25 2.97
CA ASP A 79 -1.01 18.93 2.73
C ASP A 79 -0.02 17.99 2.02
N ALA A 80 0.21 18.27 0.74
CA ALA A 80 1.07 17.46 -0.11
C ALA A 80 2.53 17.45 0.36
N ASP A 81 3.03 18.52 0.98
CA ASP A 81 4.42 18.57 1.42
C ASP A 81 4.62 17.71 2.68
N THR A 82 3.67 17.76 3.63
CA THR A 82 3.66 16.86 4.80
C THR A 82 3.53 15.39 4.38
N ALA A 83 2.60 15.07 3.48
CA ALA A 83 2.39 13.71 3.00
C ALA A 83 3.60 13.13 2.24
N VAL A 84 4.32 13.97 1.49
CA VAL A 84 5.58 13.56 0.84
C VAL A 84 6.64 13.23 1.88
N ALA A 85 6.80 14.06 2.92
CA ALA A 85 7.79 13.81 3.97
C ALA A 85 7.52 12.48 4.70
N ASP A 86 6.25 12.17 5.00
CA ASP A 86 5.84 10.91 5.61
C ASP A 86 6.17 9.70 4.71
N LEU A 87 5.95 9.82 3.39
CA LEU A 87 6.29 8.78 2.42
C LEU A 87 7.79 8.56 2.31
N GLU A 88 8.59 9.63 2.27
CA GLU A 88 10.06 9.56 2.26
C GLU A 88 10.60 8.89 3.53
N GLU A 89 10.00 9.19 4.69
CA GLU A 89 10.34 8.53 5.95
C GLU A 89 10.04 7.03 5.90
N LEU A 90 8.86 6.64 5.41
CA LEU A 90 8.47 5.24 5.25
C LEU A 90 9.39 4.49 4.28
N ALA A 91 9.74 5.11 3.14
CA ALA A 91 10.66 4.55 2.17
C ALA A 91 12.06 4.34 2.77
N THR A 92 12.53 5.29 3.59
CA THR A 92 13.79 5.18 4.33
C THR A 92 13.77 4.03 5.33
N ARG A 93 12.66 3.86 6.06
CA ARG A 93 12.47 2.75 7.00
C ARG A 93 12.41 1.39 6.30
N ALA A 94 11.78 1.30 5.13
CA ALA A 94 11.70 0.07 4.35
C ALA A 94 13.05 -0.39 3.79
N GLN A 95 13.96 0.57 3.52
CA GLN A 95 15.32 0.30 3.03
C GLN A 95 16.34 0.09 4.16
N ALA A 96 15.96 0.31 5.42
CA ALA A 96 16.84 0.07 6.55
C ALA A 96 17.19 -1.43 6.61
N PRO A 97 18.49 -1.79 6.71
CA PRO A 97 18.88 -3.18 6.85
C PRO A 97 18.20 -3.76 8.10
N PRO A 98 17.71 -5.02 8.06
CA PRO A 98 17.12 -5.64 9.22
C PRO A 98 18.12 -5.54 10.37
N ALA A 99 17.65 -5.03 11.52
CA ALA A 99 18.47 -4.89 12.71
C ALA A 99 19.24 -6.20 12.93
N PRO A 100 20.58 -6.15 13.15
CA PRO A 100 21.36 -7.37 13.30
C PRO A 100 20.70 -8.22 14.36
N SER A 101 20.26 -9.42 13.96
CA SER A 101 19.71 -10.41 14.86
C SER A 101 20.70 -10.55 16.00
N ARG A 102 20.34 -10.08 17.21
CA ARG A 102 21.06 -10.40 18.42
C ARG A 102 21.08 -11.92 18.47
N ARG A 103 22.22 -12.53 18.12
CA ARG A 103 22.44 -13.96 18.33
C ARG A 103 22.08 -14.22 19.80
N PRO A 104 21.21 -15.19 20.09
CA PRO A 104 21.07 -15.66 21.46
C PRO A 104 22.48 -16.04 21.92
N ARG A 105 22.97 -15.42 22.99
CA ARG A 105 24.15 -15.95 23.69
C ARG A 105 23.85 -17.42 24.00
N PRO A 106 24.81 -18.34 23.84
CA PRO A 106 24.61 -19.69 24.34
C PRO A 106 24.35 -19.56 25.84
N ARG A 107 23.12 -19.89 26.22
CA ARG A 107 22.69 -20.02 27.60
C ARG A 107 23.12 -21.42 27.99
N ASP A 108 24.30 -21.51 28.60
CA ASP A 108 24.59 -22.65 29.45
C ASP A 108 23.61 -22.60 30.63
N ASP A 109 23.14 -23.80 30.95
CA ASP A 109 22.44 -24.23 32.16
C ASP A 109 20.91 -24.07 32.20
N GLU A 110 20.30 -25.24 31.90
CA GLU A 110 19.31 -25.94 32.72
C GLU A 110 17.82 -25.53 32.63
N ASP A 111 17.07 -26.52 32.14
CA ASP A 111 15.75 -26.99 32.60
C ASP A 111 14.52 -26.08 32.41
N GLU A 112 13.65 -26.48 31.47
CA GLU A 112 12.35 -27.11 31.81
C GLU A 112 11.51 -27.35 30.55
N ASP A 113 11.13 -28.62 30.37
CA ASP A 113 10.27 -29.17 29.33
C ASP A 113 8.91 -28.46 29.23
N TRP A 114 8.79 -27.50 28.34
CA TRP A 114 7.49 -26.96 27.88
C TRP A 114 6.96 -27.66 26.63
N ALA A 115 7.60 -28.74 26.19
CA ALA A 115 7.33 -29.43 24.93
C ALA A 115 6.16 -30.45 24.98
N ASP A 116 5.32 -30.45 26.01
CA ASP A 116 4.22 -31.44 26.13
C ASP A 116 2.88 -30.87 26.59
N ARG A 117 2.40 -29.80 25.91
CA ARG A 117 0.97 -29.44 25.93
C ARG A 117 0.43 -29.26 24.53
N SER A 118 0.16 -30.40 23.89
CA SER A 118 -0.85 -30.48 22.83
C SER A 118 -2.23 -30.16 23.43
N TYR A 119 -2.81 -29.02 23.09
CA TYR A 119 -4.26 -28.81 23.19
C TYR A 119 -4.84 -28.64 21.78
N LEU A 120 -4.83 -29.74 21.05
CA LEU A 120 -5.85 -30.17 20.09
C LEU A 120 -6.46 -31.42 20.77
N GLU A 121 -7.75 -31.61 20.99
CA GLU A 121 -8.93 -31.20 20.21
C GLU A 121 -10.21 -31.56 21.05
N PRO A 122 -11.39 -31.86 20.47
CA PRO A 122 -12.65 -31.11 20.53
C PRO A 122 -13.71 -31.66 21.53
N LEU A 123 -14.75 -30.85 21.80
CA LEU A 123 -16.19 -31.20 21.80
C LEU A 123 -17.04 -29.94 22.01
#